data_AF-A0A7J2JSJ9-F1
#
_entry.id   AF-A0A7J2JSJ9-F1
#
_cell.length_a   1.000
_cell.length_b   1.000
_cell.length_c   1.000
_cell.angle_alpha   90.00
_cell.angle_beta   90.00
_cell.angle_gamma   90.00
#
_symmetry.space_group_name_H-M   'P 1'
#
loop_
_entity.id
_entity.type
_entity.pdbx_description
1 polymer ?
#
loop_
_entity_poly.entity_id
_entity_poly.type
_entity_poly.pdbx_seq_one_letter_code
_entity_poly.pdbx_strand_id
1 'polypeptide(L)'
;MRRPWHAMTVEEVLNELKTSLKGLSSREASARLQEYGPNELEETKKRGVLEVFVDQFKSVLVALLVFAAVFSILIREYVDAAAIGAILIVNSILGTIQEYRAERALEALKRLAAPRAAVIRDGVQVKIASTEVVPGDVIVLQAGDRVPADARLIESVNLKVDESVLTGESVPVEKLADVVLDEDTPLSERRNMVYSSTVVSYGRGKAVVVGTGMNTEIGRIAAMVQLEEKEETP
;
A
#
# COMPACT_ATOMS: atom_id res chain seq x y z
N MET A 1 12.04 23.78 4.05
CA MET A 1 12.07 22.31 4.19
C MET A 1 11.43 21.97 5.53
N ARG A 2 10.56 20.97 5.57
CA ARG A 2 9.96 20.50 6.82
C ARG A 2 11.03 19.73 7.59
N ARG A 3 11.15 19.96 8.90
CA ARG A 3 12.18 19.29 9.71
C ARG A 3 11.91 17.78 9.72
N PRO A 4 12.92 16.90 9.60
CA PRO A 4 12.71 15.45 9.65
C PRO A 4 12.14 15.01 11.00
N TRP A 5 11.22 14.04 10.99
CA TRP A 5 10.54 13.56 12.20
C TRP A 5 11.49 13.00 13.28
N HIS A 6 12.63 12.40 12.88
CA HIS A 6 13.64 11.88 13.80
C HIS A 6 14.41 12.99 14.54
N ALA A 7 14.42 14.21 14.00
CA ALA A 7 15.09 15.37 14.57
C ALA A 7 14.15 16.24 15.42
N MET A 8 12.92 15.77 15.65
CA MET A 8 11.91 16.45 16.46
C MET A 8 11.70 15.71 17.78
N THR A 9 11.33 16.47 18.82
CA THR A 9 10.86 15.89 20.09
C THR A 9 9.49 15.26 19.89
N VAL A 10 9.10 14.37 20.80
CA VAL A 10 7.78 13.73 20.75
C VAL A 10 6.66 14.78 20.80
N GLU A 11 6.81 15.81 21.63
CA GLU A 11 5.84 16.91 21.75
C GLU A 11 5.68 17.70 20.45
N GLU A 12 6.80 17.98 19.77
CA GLU A 12 6.77 18.68 18.48
C GLU A 12 6.03 17.85 17.42
N VAL A 13 6.31 16.55 17.33
CA VAL A 13 5.62 15.65 16.39
C VAL A 13 4.13 15.54 16.69
N LEU A 14 3.75 15.40 17.96
CA LEU A 14 2.34 15.34 18.37
C LEU A 14 1.59 16.63 18.02
N ASN A 15 2.22 17.79 18.26
CA ASN A 15 1.65 19.10 17.92
C ASN A 15 1.48 19.27 16.41
N GLU A 16 2.50 18.89 15.63
CA GLU A 16 2.48 19.02 14.18
C GLU A 16 1.42 18.12 13.54
N LEU A 17 1.26 16.90 14.03
CA LEU A 17 0.23 15.96 13.60
C LEU A 17 -1.15 16.21 14.24
N LYS A 18 -1.27 17.23 15.11
CA LYS A 18 -2.48 17.57 15.86
C LYS A 18 -3.09 16.33 16.54
N THR A 19 -2.26 15.55 17.21
CA THR A 19 -2.63 14.31 17.90
C THR A 19 -2.12 14.32 19.34
N SER A 20 -2.37 13.25 20.09
CA SER A 20 -1.99 13.14 21.49
C SER A 20 -1.49 11.74 21.84
N LEU A 21 -0.88 11.60 23.01
CA LEU A 21 -0.49 10.29 23.57
C LEU A 21 -1.68 9.32 23.75
N LYS A 22 -2.91 9.83 23.78
CA LYS A 22 -4.15 9.05 23.85
C LYS A 22 -4.69 8.65 22.47
N GLY A 23 -3.95 8.94 21.41
CA GLY A 23 -4.34 8.67 20.03
C GLY A 23 -5.40 9.62 19.48
N LEU A 24 -5.88 9.29 18.28
CA LEU A 24 -6.92 10.04 17.57
C LEU A 24 -8.32 9.67 18.05
N SER A 25 -9.31 10.52 17.79
CA SER A 25 -10.71 10.07 17.87
C SER A 25 -11.06 9.22 16.65
N SER A 26 -12.03 8.31 16.76
CA SER A 26 -12.50 7.53 15.61
C SER A 26 -12.99 8.42 14.45
N ARG A 27 -13.57 9.58 14.77
CA ARG A 27 -14.03 10.55 13.78
C ARG A 27 -12.87 11.19 13.02
N GLU A 28 -11.85 11.64 13.74
CA GLU A 28 -10.65 12.25 13.15
C GLU A 28 -9.88 11.23 12.30
N ALA A 29 -9.73 10.00 12.79
CA ALA A 29 -9.08 8.93 12.03
C ALA A 29 -9.82 8.63 10.72
N SER A 30 -11.17 8.62 10.74
CA SER A 30 -11.97 8.44 9.52
C SER A 30 -11.84 9.62 8.54
N ALA A 31 -11.79 10.85 9.05
CA ALA A 31 -11.56 12.04 8.22
C ALA A 31 -10.18 11.99 7.54
N ARG A 32 -9.12 11.65 8.29
CA ARG A 32 -7.77 11.47 7.74
C ARG A 32 -7.69 10.32 6.75
N LEU A 33 -8.42 9.23 6.96
CA LEU A 33 -8.45 8.13 5.99
C LEU A 33 -9.01 8.59 4.63
N GLN A 34 -9.97 9.51 4.63
CA GLN A 34 -10.49 10.11 3.39
C GLN A 34 -9.50 11.11 2.75
N GLU A 35 -8.73 11.82 3.57
CA GLU A 35 -7.76 12.83 3.11
C GLU A 35 -6.45 12.20 2.58
N TYR A 36 -5.84 11.30 3.36
CA TYR A 36 -4.56 10.67 3.07
C TYR A 36 -4.69 9.39 2.25
N GLY A 37 -5.90 8.83 2.17
CA GLY A 37 -6.15 7.53 1.57
C GLY A 37 -5.71 6.36 2.47
N PRO A 38 -5.94 5.13 2.00
CA PRO A 38 -5.56 3.91 2.72
C PRO A 38 -4.03 3.76 2.83
N ASN A 39 -3.58 3.15 3.93
CA ASN A 39 -2.18 2.79 4.14
C ASN A 39 -1.83 1.52 3.37
N GLU A 40 -1.71 1.68 2.06
CA GLU A 40 -1.31 0.65 1.12
C GLU A 40 -0.37 1.26 0.06
N LEU A 41 0.50 0.42 -0.49
CA LEU A 41 1.32 0.81 -1.63
C LEU A 41 0.39 0.91 -2.84
N GLU A 42 0.53 1.97 -3.64
CA GLU A 42 -0.25 2.06 -4.87
C GLU A 42 0.15 0.92 -5.81
N GLU A 43 -0.80 0.03 -6.07
CA GLU A 43 -0.67 -0.94 -7.16
C GLU A 43 -0.62 -0.18 -8.49
N THR A 44 0.21 -0.66 -9.42
CA THR A 44 0.24 -0.16 -10.80
C THR A 44 -1.17 -0.10 -11.37
N LYS A 45 -1.45 0.97 -12.14
CA LYS A 45 -2.81 1.33 -12.62
C LYS A 45 -3.62 0.08 -12.97
N LYS A 46 -4.72 -0.14 -12.23
CA LYS A 46 -5.72 -1.18 -12.56
C LYS A 46 -6.13 -0.98 -14.03
N ARG A 47 -6.13 -2.08 -14.79
CA ARG A 47 -6.43 -2.06 -16.22
C ARG A 47 -7.82 -1.48 -16.45
N GLY A 48 -7.94 -0.58 -17.42
CA GLY A 48 -9.24 0.02 -17.73
C GLY A 48 -10.22 -1.01 -18.30
N VAL A 49 -11.53 -0.86 -18.06
CA VAL A 49 -12.54 -1.76 -18.65
C VAL A 49 -12.42 -1.82 -20.19
N LEU A 50 -12.12 -0.67 -20.82
CA LEU A 50 -11.87 -0.60 -22.26
C LEU A 50 -10.58 -1.34 -22.67
N GLU A 51 -9.55 -1.27 -21.82
CA GLU A 51 -8.28 -1.93 -22.06
C GLU A 51 -8.43 -3.45 -21.98
N VAL A 52 -9.12 -3.95 -20.95
CA VAL A 52 -9.49 -5.37 -20.80
C VAL A 52 -10.31 -5.85 -22.00
N PHE A 53 -11.27 -5.04 -22.45
CA PHE A 53 -12.09 -5.36 -23.62
C PHE A 53 -11.27 -5.46 -24.91
N VAL A 54 -10.37 -4.50 -25.17
CA VAL A 54 -9.51 -4.51 -26.36
C VAL A 54 -8.53 -5.68 -26.32
N ASP A 55 -8.05 -6.06 -25.14
CA ASP A 55 -7.15 -7.20 -24.98
C ASP A 55 -7.78 -8.54 -25.36
N GLN A 56 -9.11 -8.69 -25.25
CA GLN A 56 -9.81 -9.88 -25.76
C GLN A 56 -9.57 -10.10 -27.26
N PHE A 57 -9.31 -9.02 -28.03
CA PHE A 57 -9.05 -9.10 -29.46
C PHE A 57 -7.57 -9.37 -29.81
N LYS A 58 -6.65 -9.28 -28.85
CA LYS A 58 -5.22 -9.59 -29.06
C LYS A 58 -4.92 -11.09 -29.07
N SER A 59 -5.86 -11.92 -28.64
CA SER A 59 -5.71 -13.38 -28.71
C SER A 59 -5.57 -13.86 -30.15
N VAL A 60 -4.58 -14.72 -30.42
CA VAL A 60 -4.32 -15.31 -31.74
C VAL A 60 -5.59 -15.97 -32.31
N LEU A 61 -6.36 -16.65 -31.47
CA LEU A 61 -7.61 -17.30 -31.88
C LEU A 61 -8.67 -16.27 -32.29
N VAL A 62 -8.79 -15.15 -31.56
CA VAL A 62 -9.73 -14.07 -31.90
C VAL A 62 -9.28 -13.35 -33.17
N ALA A 63 -7.98 -13.13 -33.36
CA ALA A 63 -7.44 -12.56 -34.59
C ALA A 63 -7.80 -13.44 -35.82
N LEU A 64 -7.74 -14.77 -35.70
CA LEU A 64 -8.18 -15.69 -36.76
C LEU A 64 -9.68 -15.56 -37.05
N LEU A 65 -10.52 -15.39 -36.03
CA LEU A 65 -11.96 -15.20 -36.20
C LEU A 65 -12.29 -13.83 -36.82
N VAL A 66 -11.57 -12.77 -36.43
CA VAL A 66 -11.69 -11.45 -37.05
C VAL A 66 -11.30 -11.53 -38.52
N PHE A 67 -10.21 -12.24 -38.84
CA PHE A 67 -9.81 -12.47 -40.22
C PHE A 67 -10.87 -13.25 -41.02
N ALA A 68 -11.43 -14.31 -40.44
CA ALA A 68 -12.53 -15.06 -41.06
C ALA A 68 -13.77 -14.20 -41.30
N ALA A 69 -14.15 -13.34 -40.34
CA ALA A 69 -15.27 -12.41 -40.50
C ALA A 69 -15.02 -11.40 -41.64
N VAL A 70 -13.80 -10.86 -41.75
CA VAL A 70 -13.42 -9.96 -42.85
C VAL A 70 -13.49 -10.68 -44.20
N PHE A 71 -12.95 -11.90 -44.30
CA PHE A 71 -13.02 -12.70 -45.54
C PHE A 71 -14.45 -12.99 -45.96
N SER A 72 -15.33 -13.32 -45.01
CA SER A 72 -16.74 -13.57 -45.27
C SER A 72 -17.45 -12.32 -45.84
N ILE A 73 -17.11 -11.12 -45.35
CA ILE A 73 -17.59 -9.85 -45.94
C ILE A 73 -17.10 -9.67 -47.38
N LEU A 74 -15.82 -9.99 -47.67
CA LEU A 74 -15.26 -9.87 -49.02
C LEU A 74 -15.99 -10.77 -50.03
N ILE A 75 -16.40 -11.96 -49.60
CA ILE A 75 -17.15 -12.94 -50.41
C ILE A 75 -18.65 -12.60 -50.48
N ARG A 76 -19.10 -11.53 -49.78
CA ARG A 76 -20.49 -11.07 -49.64
C ARG A 76 -21.40 -12.01 -48.84
N GLU A 77 -20.82 -12.82 -47.96
CA GLU A 77 -21.52 -13.68 -47.01
C GLU A 77 -21.83 -12.91 -45.73
N TYR A 78 -22.71 -11.91 -45.82
CA TYR A 78 -22.98 -11.01 -44.69
C TYR A 78 -23.59 -11.70 -43.46
N VAL A 79 -24.29 -12.82 -43.65
CA VAL A 79 -24.91 -13.59 -42.55
C VAL A 79 -23.84 -14.27 -41.71
N ASP A 80 -22.85 -14.91 -42.34
CA ASP A 80 -21.76 -15.60 -41.64
C ASP A 80 -20.83 -14.62 -40.95
N ALA A 81 -20.48 -13.51 -41.62
CA ALA A 81 -19.76 -12.41 -41.00
C ALA A 81 -20.48 -11.84 -39.76
N ALA A 82 -21.80 -11.65 -39.84
CA ALA A 82 -22.61 -11.15 -38.73
C ALA A 82 -22.64 -12.17 -37.57
N ALA A 83 -22.75 -13.47 -37.85
CA ALA A 83 -22.71 -14.52 -36.84
C ALA A 83 -21.37 -14.55 -36.09
N ILE A 84 -20.24 -14.50 -36.82
CA ILE A 84 -18.90 -14.45 -36.23
C ILE A 84 -18.73 -13.18 -35.38
N GLY A 85 -19.15 -12.02 -35.92
CA GLY A 85 -19.11 -10.74 -35.20
C GLY A 85 -19.91 -10.77 -33.90
N ALA A 86 -21.11 -11.35 -33.92
CA ALA A 86 -21.93 -11.50 -32.72
C ALA A 86 -21.25 -12.38 -31.66
N ILE A 87 -20.65 -13.50 -32.05
CA ILE A 87 -19.90 -14.38 -31.13
C ILE A 87 -18.73 -13.63 -30.50
N LEU A 88 -17.98 -12.85 -31.28
CA LEU A 88 -16.85 -12.07 -30.78
C LEU A 88 -17.28 -11.00 -29.78
N ILE A 89 -18.38 -10.28 -30.06
CA ILE A 89 -18.92 -9.26 -29.15
C ILE A 89 -19.38 -9.91 -27.84
N VAL A 90 -20.17 -10.98 -27.93
CA VAL A 90 -20.67 -11.71 -26.76
C VAL A 90 -19.51 -12.23 -25.91
N ASN A 91 -18.50 -12.86 -26.54
CA ASN A 91 -17.34 -13.37 -25.82
C ASN A 91 -16.56 -12.24 -25.15
N SER A 92 -16.33 -11.11 -25.83
CA SER A 92 -15.60 -9.97 -25.27
C SER A 92 -16.32 -9.35 -24.07
N ILE A 93 -17.66 -9.23 -24.14
CA ILE A 93 -18.48 -8.75 -23.01
C ILE A 93 -18.40 -9.74 -21.83
N LEU A 94 -18.62 -11.04 -22.10
CA LEU A 94 -18.58 -12.07 -21.07
C LEU A 94 -17.19 -12.16 -20.42
N GLY A 95 -16.12 -12.14 -21.22
CA GLY A 95 -14.73 -12.15 -20.76
C GLY A 95 -14.43 -10.95 -19.88
N THR A 96 -14.80 -9.74 -20.31
CA THR A 96 -14.62 -8.51 -19.51
C THR A 96 -15.35 -8.58 -18.16
N ILE A 97 -16.59 -9.08 -18.13
CA ILE A 97 -17.35 -9.25 -16.88
C ILE A 97 -16.71 -10.30 -15.97
N GLN A 98 -16.23 -11.41 -16.54
CA GLN A 98 -15.58 -12.49 -15.79
C GLN A 98 -14.28 -12.00 -15.16
N GLU A 99 -13.45 -11.28 -15.91
CA GLU A 99 -12.18 -10.73 -15.44
C GLU A 99 -12.41 -9.70 -14.33
N TYR A 100 -13.35 -8.77 -14.52
CA TYR A 100 -13.71 -7.80 -13.49
C TYR A 100 -14.22 -8.46 -12.19
N ARG A 101 -15.02 -9.54 -12.31
CA ARG A 101 -15.47 -10.30 -11.14
C ARG A 101 -14.31 -11.02 -10.44
N ALA A 102 -13.38 -11.59 -11.20
CA ALA A 102 -12.21 -12.26 -10.66
C ALA A 102 -11.30 -11.29 -9.89
N GLU A 103 -11.01 -10.12 -10.47
CA GLU A 103 -10.25 -9.06 -9.80
C GLU A 103 -10.89 -8.61 -8.49
N ARG A 104 -12.20 -8.35 -8.49
CA ARG A 104 -12.92 -7.95 -7.26
C ARG A 104 -12.91 -9.03 -6.17
N ALA A 105 -13.01 -10.29 -6.56
CA ALA A 105 -12.91 -11.39 -5.60
C ALA A 105 -11.51 -11.45 -4.99
N LEU A 106 -10.46 -11.27 -5.79
CA LEU A 106 -9.08 -11.21 -5.33
C LEU A 106 -8.85 -10.04 -4.37
N GLU A 107 -9.39 -8.85 -4.70
CA GLU A 107 -9.27 -7.66 -3.85
C GLU A 107 -9.95 -7.85 -2.49
N ALA A 108 -11.13 -8.47 -2.45
CA ALA A 108 -11.81 -8.81 -1.20
C ALA A 108 -10.98 -9.81 -0.35
N LEU A 109 -10.38 -10.82 -0.99
CA LEU A 109 -9.50 -11.78 -0.30
C LEU A 109 -8.26 -11.09 0.27
N LYS A 110 -7.61 -10.19 -0.49
CA LYS A 110 -6.48 -9.38 0.00
C LYS A 110 -6.86 -8.58 1.24
N ARG A 111 -8.04 -7.95 1.27
CA ARG A 111 -8.54 -7.19 2.43
C ARG A 111 -8.78 -8.07 3.66
N LEU A 112 -9.27 -9.30 3.48
CA LEU A 112 -9.48 -10.24 4.60
C LEU A 112 -8.16 -10.76 5.20
N ALA A 113 -7.12 -10.87 4.38
CA ALA A 113 -5.78 -11.28 4.79
C ALA A 113 -4.91 -10.11 5.29
N ALA A 114 -5.42 -8.87 5.25
CA ALA A 114 -4.64 -7.69 5.60
C ALA A 114 -4.11 -7.79 7.04
N PRO A 115 -2.82 -7.49 7.26
CA PRO A 115 -2.24 -7.44 8.60
C PRO A 115 -3.08 -6.54 9.52
N ARG A 116 -3.23 -6.93 10.78
CA ARG A 116 -3.92 -6.10 11.77
C ARG A 116 -2.90 -5.30 12.57
N ALA A 117 -3.21 -4.04 12.84
CA ALA A 117 -2.43 -3.15 13.68
C ALA A 117 -3.18 -2.87 14.99
N ALA A 118 -2.46 -2.83 16.11
CA ALA A 118 -3.00 -2.30 17.35
C ALA A 118 -2.76 -0.79 17.40
N VAL A 119 -3.83 -0.01 17.54
CA VAL A 119 -3.79 1.45 17.66
C VAL A 119 -4.55 1.93 18.88
N ILE A 120 -4.25 3.12 19.36
CA ILE A 120 -5.03 3.80 20.39
C ILE A 120 -5.95 4.78 19.68
N ARG A 121 -7.26 4.58 19.80
CA ARG A 121 -8.29 5.51 19.31
C ARG A 121 -9.33 5.73 20.40
N ASP A 122 -9.82 6.96 20.53
CA ASP A 122 -10.72 7.37 21.62
C ASP A 122 -10.17 7.03 23.03
N GLY A 123 -8.84 7.03 23.17
CA GLY A 123 -8.14 6.68 24.42
C GLY A 123 -8.09 5.19 24.76
N VAL A 124 -8.61 4.31 23.90
CA VAL A 124 -8.61 2.85 24.10
C VAL A 124 -7.84 2.13 23.00
N GLN A 125 -7.20 1.01 23.36
CA GLN A 125 -6.48 0.18 22.41
C GLN A 125 -7.45 -0.68 21.60
N VAL A 126 -7.41 -0.56 20.28
CA VAL A 126 -8.25 -1.29 19.32
C VAL A 126 -7.40 -1.92 18.23
N LYS A 127 -7.82 -3.08 17.71
CA LYS A 127 -7.16 -3.71 16.54
C LYS A 127 -7.93 -3.36 15.27
N ILE A 128 -7.27 -2.71 14.32
CA ILE A 128 -7.83 -2.32 13.01
C ILE A 128 -7.04 -2.98 11.87
N ALA A 129 -7.53 -2.90 10.63
CA ALA A 129 -6.71 -3.30 9.48
C ALA A 129 -5.54 -2.31 9.32
N SER A 130 -4.36 -2.80 8.93
CA SER A 130 -3.18 -1.95 8.71
C SER A 130 -3.43 -0.88 7.64
N THR A 131 -4.31 -1.17 6.67
CA THR A 131 -4.74 -0.24 5.62
C THR A 131 -5.57 0.93 6.13
N GLU A 132 -6.12 0.84 7.34
CA GLU A 132 -6.92 1.90 7.98
C GLU A 132 -6.08 2.77 8.93
N VAL A 133 -4.77 2.49 9.07
CA VAL A 133 -3.84 3.31 9.86
C VAL A 133 -3.57 4.62 9.11
N VAL A 134 -3.60 5.74 9.82
CA VAL A 134 -3.44 7.07 9.23
C VAL A 134 -2.37 7.89 9.97
N PRO A 135 -1.77 8.92 9.34
CA PRO A 135 -0.86 9.83 10.04
C PRO A 135 -1.50 10.41 11.31
N GLY A 136 -0.76 10.36 12.41
CA GLY A 136 -1.19 10.78 13.75
C GLY A 136 -1.84 9.70 14.61
N ASP A 137 -2.14 8.51 14.07
CA ASP A 137 -2.49 7.36 14.93
C ASP A 137 -1.35 7.04 15.89
N VAL A 138 -1.69 6.62 17.11
CA VAL A 138 -0.71 6.04 18.03
C VAL A 138 -0.80 4.53 17.93
N ILE A 139 0.24 3.90 17.38
CA ILE A 139 0.36 2.45 17.26
C ILE A 139 1.01 1.86 18.50
N VAL A 140 0.58 0.66 18.88
CA VAL A 140 1.16 -0.14 19.97
C VAL A 140 1.89 -1.31 19.35
N LEU A 141 3.15 -1.49 19.73
CA LEU A 141 4.07 -2.46 19.16
C LEU A 141 4.51 -3.47 20.21
N GLN A 142 4.49 -4.76 19.86
CA GLN A 142 4.96 -5.86 20.69
C GLN A 142 5.78 -6.84 19.86
N ALA A 143 6.63 -7.64 20.52
CA ALA A 143 7.41 -8.68 19.86
C ALA A 143 6.52 -9.60 18.99
N GLY A 144 6.93 -9.79 17.73
CA GLY A 144 6.20 -10.52 16.70
C GLY A 144 5.34 -9.65 15.79
N ASP A 145 5.06 -8.40 16.18
CA ASP A 145 4.28 -7.49 15.34
C ASP A 145 5.08 -7.03 14.13
N ARG A 146 4.40 -6.94 12.98
CA ARG A 146 4.89 -6.18 11.83
C ARG A 146 4.51 -4.72 12.01
N VAL A 147 5.48 -3.82 11.85
CA VAL A 147 5.25 -2.38 11.96
C VAL A 147 4.36 -1.95 10.76
N PRO A 148 3.18 -1.35 11.01
CA PRO A 148 2.20 -1.12 9.94
C PRO A 148 2.49 0.12 9.08
N ALA A 149 3.24 1.08 9.59
CA ALA A 149 3.48 2.39 8.99
C ALA A 149 4.75 3.00 9.59
N ASP A 150 5.31 4.01 8.93
CA ASP A 150 6.45 4.75 9.47
C ASP A 150 6.01 5.60 10.66
N ALA A 151 6.72 5.50 11.78
CA ALA A 151 6.29 6.11 13.03
C ALA A 151 7.46 6.60 13.89
N ARG A 152 7.24 7.71 14.59
CA ARG A 152 8.14 8.26 15.62
C ARG A 152 7.82 7.60 16.94
N LEU A 153 8.82 7.01 17.60
CA LEU A 153 8.63 6.37 18.90
C LEU A 153 8.25 7.38 19.98
N ILE A 154 7.31 6.98 20.83
CA ILE A 154 6.85 7.72 22.01
C ILE A 154 7.32 7.02 23.27
N GLU A 155 7.32 5.69 23.25
CA GLU A 155 7.69 4.83 24.37
C GLU A 155 8.43 3.60 23.81
N SER A 156 9.52 3.20 24.46
CA SER A 156 10.27 2.00 24.10
C SER A 156 10.75 1.27 25.36
N VAL A 157 10.45 -0.02 25.47
CA VAL A 157 10.91 -0.89 26.56
C VAL A 157 11.62 -2.09 25.96
N ASN A 158 12.97 -2.06 25.99
CA ASN A 158 13.85 -3.04 25.36
C ASN A 158 13.46 -3.32 23.90
N LEU A 159 12.97 -2.31 23.18
CA LEU A 159 12.42 -2.50 21.84
C LEU A 159 13.55 -2.78 20.84
N LYS A 160 13.45 -3.91 20.13
CA LYS A 160 14.34 -4.24 19.02
C LYS A 160 13.53 -4.54 17.78
N VAL A 161 14.00 -4.05 16.63
CA VAL A 161 13.32 -4.19 15.35
C VAL A 161 14.29 -4.77 14.33
N ASP A 162 13.84 -5.79 13.60
CA ASP A 162 14.52 -6.32 12.42
C ASP A 162 14.17 -5.44 11.21
N GLU A 163 15.17 -4.69 10.75
CA GLU A 163 15.06 -3.73 9.64
C GLU A 163 15.70 -4.26 8.35
N SER A 164 15.96 -5.56 8.26
CA SER A 164 16.60 -6.22 7.10
C SER A 164 15.89 -5.94 5.77
N VAL A 165 14.58 -5.71 5.79
CA VAL A 165 13.78 -5.35 4.61
C VAL A 165 14.22 -4.00 4.00
N LEU A 166 14.75 -3.08 4.80
CA LEU A 166 15.15 -1.75 4.36
C LEU A 166 16.67 -1.59 4.24
N THR A 167 17.44 -2.20 5.14
CA THR A 167 18.89 -2.01 5.21
C THR A 167 19.68 -3.20 4.64
N GLY A 168 19.05 -4.36 4.48
CA GLY A 168 19.75 -5.62 4.15
C GLY A 168 20.51 -6.24 5.32
N GLU A 169 20.55 -5.59 6.49
CA GLU A 169 21.25 -6.08 7.67
C GLU A 169 20.33 -6.90 8.57
N SER A 170 20.69 -8.14 8.88
CA SER A 170 19.86 -9.05 9.68
C SER A 170 20.00 -8.88 11.20
N VAL A 171 20.81 -7.92 11.67
CA VAL A 171 21.02 -7.70 13.10
C VAL A 171 19.92 -6.79 13.62
N PRO A 172 19.12 -7.21 14.62
CA PRO A 172 18.07 -6.35 15.16
C PRO A 172 18.61 -5.06 15.78
N VAL A 173 18.01 -3.94 15.41
CA VAL A 173 18.39 -2.60 15.85
C VAL A 173 17.64 -2.27 17.14
N GLU A 174 18.38 -1.84 18.17
CA GLU A 174 17.78 -1.36 19.42
C GLU A 174 17.22 0.05 19.24
N LYS A 175 15.96 0.22 19.62
CA LYS A 175 15.21 1.46 19.45
C LYS A 175 15.05 2.23 20.76
N LEU A 176 15.17 3.55 20.66
CA LEU A 176 15.17 4.49 21.80
C LEU A 176 14.18 5.63 21.53
N ALA A 177 13.11 5.72 22.33
CA ALA A 177 12.09 6.75 22.15
C ALA A 177 12.58 8.17 22.52
N ASP A 178 13.39 8.27 23.57
CA ASP A 178 13.73 9.54 24.25
C ASP A 178 14.86 10.32 23.57
N VAL A 179 15.48 9.78 22.51
CA VAL A 179 16.58 10.46 21.80
C VAL A 179 16.03 11.37 20.70
N VAL A 180 16.62 12.55 20.57
CA VAL A 180 16.48 13.44 19.42
C VAL A 180 17.78 13.39 18.64
N LEU A 181 17.69 13.19 17.34
CA LEU A 181 18.83 12.93 16.46
C LEU A 181 19.07 14.13 15.54
N ASP A 182 20.28 14.24 14.99
CA ASP A 182 20.60 15.32 14.05
C ASP A 182 19.86 15.15 12.72
N GLU A 183 19.59 16.26 12.02
CA GLU A 183 18.78 16.25 10.79
C GLU A 183 19.40 15.39 9.67
N ASP A 184 20.73 15.30 9.64
CA ASP A 184 21.53 14.52 8.70
C ASP A 184 21.72 13.05 9.09
N THR A 185 21.14 12.60 10.22
CA THR A 185 21.24 11.21 10.66
C THR A 185 20.73 10.25 9.57
N PRO A 186 21.55 9.26 9.14
CA PRO A 186 21.17 8.31 8.09
C PRO A 186 20.07 7.36 8.58
N LEU A 187 19.30 6.80 7.64
CA LEU A 187 18.12 5.98 7.94
C LEU A 187 18.40 4.82 8.91
N SER A 188 19.54 4.14 8.73
CA SER A 188 20.00 3.02 9.57
C SER A 188 20.28 3.41 11.02
N GLU A 189 20.60 4.67 11.28
CA GLU A 189 20.96 5.18 12.61
C GLU A 189 19.78 5.86 13.33
N ARG A 190 18.63 6.00 12.67
CA ARG A 190 17.42 6.62 13.25
C ARG A 190 16.73 5.68 14.25
N ARG A 191 17.35 5.55 15.42
CA ARG A 191 16.91 4.65 16.51
C ARG A 191 15.60 5.07 17.18
N ASN A 192 15.14 6.28 16.92
CA ASN A 192 13.89 6.82 17.45
C ASN A 192 12.70 6.71 16.48
N MET A 193 12.94 6.08 15.33
CA MET A 193 11.93 5.76 14.32
C MET A 193 11.75 4.25 14.20
N VAL A 194 10.56 3.86 13.76
CA VAL A 194 10.23 2.50 13.28
C VAL A 194 9.59 2.62 11.90
N TYR A 195 9.83 1.63 11.06
CA TYR A 195 9.46 1.71 9.64
C TYR A 195 8.50 0.62 9.20
N SER A 196 7.63 0.94 8.26
CA SER A 196 6.68 -0.01 7.68
C SER A 196 7.37 -1.29 7.16
N SER A 197 6.69 -2.42 7.29
CA SER A 197 7.15 -3.76 6.87
C SER A 197 8.32 -4.36 7.66
N THR A 198 8.91 -3.63 8.61
CA THR A 198 9.87 -4.18 9.58
C THR A 198 9.18 -5.01 10.67
N VAL A 199 9.91 -5.85 11.38
CA VAL A 199 9.35 -6.77 12.39
C VAL A 199 9.92 -6.46 13.76
N VAL A 200 9.05 -6.31 14.76
CA VAL A 200 9.48 -6.16 16.16
C VAL A 200 9.99 -7.51 16.65
N SER A 201 11.30 -7.63 16.85
CA SER A 201 11.93 -8.88 17.28
C SER A 201 11.88 -9.07 18.79
N TYR A 202 11.89 -7.98 19.57
CA TYR A 202 11.85 -8.04 21.03
C TYR A 202 11.28 -6.76 21.64
N GLY A 203 10.77 -6.89 22.87
CA GLY A 203 10.29 -5.76 23.67
C GLY A 203 8.90 -5.26 23.27
N ARG A 204 8.62 -4.02 23.66
CA ARG A 204 7.36 -3.33 23.34
C ARG A 204 7.58 -1.82 23.23
N GLY A 205 6.66 -1.14 22.55
CA GLY A 205 6.71 0.31 22.44
C GLY A 205 5.39 0.91 21.97
N LYS A 206 5.35 2.24 21.93
CA LYS A 206 4.30 3.03 21.31
C LYS A 206 4.95 4.01 20.35
N ALA A 207 4.30 4.28 19.23
CA ALA A 207 4.79 5.23 18.24
C ALA A 207 3.64 6.03 17.64
N VAL A 208 3.88 7.28 17.26
CA VAL A 208 2.94 8.09 16.48
C VAL A 208 3.27 7.93 15.00
N VAL A 209 2.27 7.57 14.20
CA VAL A 209 2.43 7.38 12.76
C VAL A 209 2.70 8.72 12.09
N VAL A 210 3.79 8.79 11.32
CA VAL A 210 4.21 10.01 10.61
C VAL A 210 4.07 9.87 9.09
N GLY A 211 4.02 8.64 8.57
CA GLY A 211 3.89 8.37 7.14
C GLY A 211 3.18 7.05 6.86
N THR A 212 2.32 7.03 5.84
CA THR A 212 1.53 5.87 5.41
C THR A 212 1.62 5.69 3.89
N GLY A 213 1.36 4.48 3.40
CA GLY A 213 1.35 4.14 1.98
C GLY A 213 2.64 4.56 1.27
N MET A 214 2.50 5.27 0.15
CA MET A 214 3.63 5.77 -0.65
C MET A 214 4.51 6.81 0.05
N ASN A 215 4.08 7.38 1.18
CA ASN A 215 4.88 8.35 1.94
C ASN A 215 5.86 7.70 2.94
N THR A 216 5.77 6.38 3.12
CA THR A 216 6.73 5.58 3.91
C THR A 216 8.05 5.40 3.18
N GLU A 217 9.12 5.03 3.88
CA GLU A 217 10.42 4.74 3.25
C GLU A 217 10.32 3.56 2.27
N ILE A 218 9.59 2.49 2.64
CA ILE A 218 9.33 1.37 1.71
C ILE A 218 8.47 1.81 0.51
N GLY A 219 7.53 2.74 0.72
CA GLY A 219 6.71 3.31 -0.34
C GLY A 219 7.52 4.16 -1.32
N ARG A 220 8.47 4.94 -0.83
CA ARG A 220 9.40 5.69 -1.68
C ARG A 220 10.30 4.77 -2.49
N ILE A 221 10.80 3.69 -1.88
CA ILE A 221 11.57 2.67 -2.60
C ILE A 221 10.71 2.05 -3.71
N ALA A 222 9.47 1.65 -3.41
CA ALA A 222 8.56 1.09 -4.40
C ALA A 222 8.28 2.08 -5.56
N ALA A 223 8.10 3.36 -5.26
CA ALA A 223 7.90 4.39 -6.27
C ALA A 223 9.13 4.58 -7.18
N MET A 224 10.34 4.53 -6.63
CA MET A 224 11.58 4.62 -7.43
C MET A 224 11.73 3.44 -8.39
N VAL A 225 11.48 2.21 -7.91
CA VAL A 225 11.53 1.00 -8.76
C VAL A 225 10.48 1.07 -9.88
N GLN A 226 9.27 1.54 -9.58
CA GLN A 226 8.20 1.70 -10.60
C GLN A 226 8.51 2.79 -11.64
N LEU A 227 9.34 3.79 -11.30
CA LEU A 227 9.77 4.81 -12.25
C LEU A 227 10.82 4.26 -13.22
N GLU A 228 11.78 3.46 -12.73
CA GLU A 228 12.80 2.82 -13.58
C GLU A 228 12.16 1.82 -14.57
N GLU A 229 11.20 1.00 -14.15
CA GLU A 229 10.49 0.07 -15.07
C GLU A 229 9.74 0.78 -16.20
N LYS A 230 9.37 2.06 -16.05
CA LYS A 230 8.71 2.84 -17.11
C LYS A 230 9.69 3.47 -18.09
N GLU A 231 10.93 3.70 -17.68
CA GLU A 231 11.97 4.28 -18.54
C GLU A 231 12.69 3.20 -19.37
N GLU A 232 12.67 1.94 -18.91
CA GLU A 232 13.19 0.80 -19.68
C GLU A 232 12.08 0.07 -20.47
N THR A 233 11.79 0.55 -21.68
CA THR A 233 11.31 -0.31 -22.78
C THR A 233 11.60 0.34 -24.15
N PRO A 234 12.66 -0.09 -24.87
CA PRO A 234 12.82 0.15 -26.30
C PRO A 234 11.79 -0.61 -27.15
#